data_AF-A0A645IC42-F1
#
_entry.id   AF-A0A645IC42-F1
#
_cell.length_a   1.000
_cell.length_b   1.000
_cell.length_c   1.000
_cell.angle_alpha   90.00
_cell.angle_beta   90.00
_cell.angle_gamma   90.00
#
_symmetry.space_group_name_H-M   'P 1'
#
loop_
_entity.id
_entity.type
_entity.pdbx_description
1 polymer ?
#
loop_
_entity_poly.entity_id
_entity_poly.type
_entity_poly.pdbx_seq_one_letter_code
_entity_poly.pdbx_strand_id
1 'polypeptide(L)'
;MPYQRLKGLKEMHFGTFEGESEDLNPKDKSTFFVQYGGESGDQVMERMVRTCTEIMEQDDHQNVLAVSHAGACIHFLRAWQDPREVVKNGITNCCVFKYEYDVEAKTFALLEVERHGF
;
A
#
# COMPACT_ATOMS: atom_id res chain seq x y z
N MET A 1 -10.46 1.83 20.04
CA MET A 1 -10.72 1.90 18.59
C MET A 1 -11.31 0.57 18.15
N PRO A 2 -12.50 0.55 17.51
CA PRO A 2 -13.05 -0.67 16.92
C PRO A 2 -12.15 -1.16 15.77
N TYR A 3 -11.96 -2.46 15.68
CA TYR A 3 -11.24 -3.09 14.57
C TYR A 3 -12.18 -3.27 13.38
N GLN A 4 -11.74 -2.86 12.19
CA GLN A 4 -12.49 -3.03 10.94
C GLN A 4 -11.63 -3.66 9.85
N ARG A 5 -12.25 -4.53 9.04
CA ARG A 5 -11.61 -5.15 7.88
C ARG A 5 -12.10 -4.50 6.60
N LEU A 6 -11.16 -3.97 5.82
CA LEU A 6 -11.44 -3.35 4.54
C LEU A 6 -10.68 -4.10 3.43
N LYS A 7 -11.40 -4.54 2.41
CA LYS A 7 -10.79 -5.26 1.27
C LYS A 7 -9.83 -4.38 0.47
N GLY A 8 -10.02 -3.06 0.51
CA GLY A 8 -9.15 -2.08 -0.14
C GLY A 8 -7.72 -2.04 0.41
N LEU A 9 -7.46 -2.61 1.59
CA LEU A 9 -6.14 -2.66 2.23
C LEU A 9 -5.36 -3.98 1.98
N LYS A 10 -5.88 -4.88 1.14
CA LYS A 10 -5.20 -6.16 0.83
C LYS A 10 -3.93 -5.95 0.01
N GLU A 11 -3.05 -6.95 0.02
CA GLU A 11 -1.96 -7.05 -0.96
C GLU A 11 -2.48 -7.07 -2.41
N MET A 12 -1.60 -6.75 -3.36
CA MET A 12 -1.81 -7.00 -4.79
C MET A 12 -2.33 -8.42 -5.03
N HIS A 13 -3.38 -8.55 -5.82
CA HIS A 13 -3.85 -9.86 -6.28
C HIS A 13 -2.93 -10.40 -7.37
N PHE A 14 -2.31 -11.55 -7.14
CA PHE A 14 -1.38 -12.17 -8.10
C PHE A 14 -2.08 -13.10 -9.11
N GLY A 15 -3.40 -13.25 -9.02
CA GLY A 15 -4.16 -14.12 -9.92
C GLY A 15 -3.77 -15.58 -9.72
N THR A 16 -3.50 -16.31 -10.81
CA THR A 16 -3.08 -17.73 -10.73
C THR A 16 -1.70 -17.94 -10.07
N PHE A 17 -0.92 -16.88 -9.83
CA PHE A 17 0.39 -16.96 -9.17
C PHE A 17 0.31 -16.92 -7.65
N GLU A 18 -0.89 -16.73 -7.07
CA GLU A 18 -1.09 -16.79 -5.62
C GLU A 18 -0.65 -18.16 -5.07
N GLY A 19 0.38 -18.15 -4.22
CA GLY A 19 0.94 -19.36 -3.61
C GLY A 19 2.02 -20.08 -4.45
N GLU A 20 2.37 -19.56 -5.62
CA GLU A 20 3.47 -20.07 -6.43
C GLU A 20 4.85 -19.57 -5.94
N SER A 21 5.93 -20.14 -6.47
CA SER A 21 7.30 -19.70 -6.13
C SER A 21 7.55 -18.24 -6.55
N GLU A 22 8.15 -17.45 -5.65
CA GLU A 22 8.64 -16.10 -5.93
C GLU A 22 9.68 -16.07 -7.07
N ASP A 23 10.35 -17.19 -7.37
CA ASP A 23 11.28 -17.30 -8.51
C ASP A 23 10.61 -17.09 -9.87
N LEU A 24 9.28 -17.28 -9.93
CA LEU A 24 8.48 -17.07 -11.13
C LEU A 24 8.09 -15.60 -11.33
N ASN A 25 8.41 -14.73 -10.37
CA ASN A 25 8.05 -13.33 -10.47
C ASN A 25 8.76 -12.66 -11.67
N PRO A 26 8.02 -11.87 -12.46
CA PRO A 26 8.62 -11.12 -13.54
C PRO A 26 9.52 -10.01 -12.97
N LYS A 27 10.47 -9.53 -13.79
CA LYS A 27 11.24 -8.33 -13.45
C LYS A 27 10.35 -7.09 -13.35
N ASP A 28 9.37 -6.98 -14.24
CA ASP A 28 8.34 -5.94 -14.19
C ASP A 28 6.99 -6.55 -13.82
N LYS A 29 6.50 -6.17 -12.65
CA LYS A 29 5.21 -6.61 -12.08
C LYS A 29 4.05 -5.66 -12.43
N SER A 30 4.32 -4.52 -13.08
CA SER A 30 3.36 -3.41 -13.25
C SER A 30 2.01 -3.85 -13.81
N THR A 31 2.00 -4.73 -14.81
CA THR A 31 0.79 -5.23 -15.48
C THR A 31 0.77 -6.75 -15.66
N PHE A 32 1.86 -7.43 -15.28
CA PHE A 32 2.08 -8.84 -15.61
C PHE A 32 0.98 -9.77 -15.10
N PHE A 33 0.47 -9.55 -13.88
CA PHE A 33 -0.52 -10.44 -13.27
C PHE A 33 -1.93 -10.27 -13.83
N VAL A 34 -2.23 -9.17 -14.55
CA VAL A 34 -3.56 -8.90 -15.11
C VAL A 34 -4.01 -10.03 -16.05
N GLN A 35 -3.11 -10.55 -16.88
CA GLN A 35 -3.41 -11.65 -17.81
C GLN A 35 -3.75 -12.98 -17.10
N TYR A 36 -3.44 -13.06 -15.80
CA TYR A 36 -3.71 -14.21 -14.93
C TYR A 36 -4.87 -13.93 -13.94
N GLY A 37 -5.66 -12.87 -14.17
CA GLY A 37 -6.74 -12.46 -13.27
C GLY A 37 -6.28 -11.69 -12.02
N GLY A 38 -5.02 -11.26 -11.99
CA GLY A 38 -4.43 -10.40 -10.97
C GLY A 38 -4.75 -8.91 -11.14
N GLU A 39 -4.11 -8.09 -10.31
CA GLU A 39 -4.16 -6.63 -10.38
C GLU A 39 -2.92 -6.06 -11.10
N SER A 40 -3.09 -4.90 -11.73
CA SER A 40 -1.97 -4.03 -12.08
C SER A 40 -1.53 -3.21 -10.87
N GLY A 41 -0.31 -2.69 -10.91
CA GLY A 41 0.17 -1.77 -9.88
C GLY A 41 -0.68 -0.51 -9.74
N ASP A 42 -1.27 -0.03 -10.85
CA ASP A 42 -2.14 1.14 -10.85
C ASP A 42 -3.49 0.83 -10.18
N GLN A 43 -4.06 -0.36 -10.42
CA GLN A 43 -5.28 -0.79 -9.73
C GLN A 43 -5.08 -0.89 -8.22
N VAL A 44 -3.94 -1.42 -7.76
CA VAL A 44 -3.60 -1.46 -6.33
C VAL A 44 -3.44 -0.05 -5.76
N MET A 45 -2.72 0.83 -6.47
CA MET A 45 -2.52 2.22 -6.08
C MET A 45 -3.86 2.96 -5.94
N GLU A 46 -4.72 2.90 -6.95
CA GLU A 46 -6.02 3.58 -6.97
C GLU A 46 -6.93 3.11 -5.83
N ARG A 47 -7.03 1.79 -5.59
CA ARG A 47 -7.86 1.30 -4.49
C ARG A 47 -7.30 1.66 -3.12
N MET A 48 -5.98 1.67 -2.96
CA MET A 48 -5.34 2.06 -1.70
C MET A 48 -5.57 3.54 -1.42
N VAL A 49 -5.37 4.42 -2.42
CA VAL A 49 -5.66 5.85 -2.30
C VAL A 49 -7.12 6.07 -1.91
N ARG A 50 -8.06 5.49 -2.67
CA ARG A 50 -9.49 5.62 -2.38
C ARG A 50 -9.82 5.17 -0.96
N THR A 51 -9.40 3.97 -0.56
CA THR A 51 -9.72 3.43 0.76
C THR A 51 -9.08 4.22 1.90
N CYS A 52 -7.83 4.67 1.77
CA CYS A 52 -7.19 5.50 2.80
C CYS A 52 -7.83 6.89 2.90
N THR A 53 -8.20 7.51 1.77
CA THR A 53 -8.96 8.77 1.77
C THR A 53 -10.33 8.58 2.45
N GLU A 54 -11.10 7.55 2.09
CA GLU A 54 -12.39 7.23 2.72
C GLU A 54 -12.27 6.96 4.23
N ILE A 55 -11.14 6.44 4.69
CA ILE A 55 -10.84 6.26 6.13
C ILE A 55 -10.64 7.62 6.80
N MET A 56 -9.82 8.51 6.23
CA MET A 56 -9.50 9.80 6.83
C MET A 56 -10.66 10.80 6.79
N GLU A 57 -11.58 10.67 5.83
CA GLU A 57 -12.77 11.53 5.72
C GLU A 57 -13.91 11.13 6.66
N GLN A 58 -13.73 10.08 7.49
CA GLN A 58 -14.70 9.71 8.51
C GLN A 58 -14.62 10.61 9.74
N ASP A 59 -15.76 10.84 10.39
CA ASP A 59 -15.82 11.57 11.65
C ASP A 59 -14.93 10.90 12.71
N ASP A 60 -14.25 11.72 13.54
CA ASP A 60 -13.35 11.28 14.61
C ASP A 60 -12.10 10.48 14.16
N HIS A 61 -11.79 10.43 12.86
CA HIS A 61 -10.59 9.75 12.33
C HIS A 61 -9.37 10.67 12.23
N GLN A 62 -9.00 11.30 13.36
CA GLN A 62 -7.85 12.21 13.42
C GLN A 62 -6.50 11.46 13.40
N ASN A 63 -6.46 10.26 13.97
CA ASN A 63 -5.28 9.39 13.98
C ASN A 63 -5.72 7.95 13.72
N VAL A 64 -5.28 7.38 12.60
CA VAL A 64 -5.69 6.03 12.18
C VAL A 64 -4.47 5.14 11.98
N LEU A 65 -4.55 3.91 12.50
CA LEU A 65 -3.61 2.85 12.17
C LEU A 65 -4.25 1.92 11.13
N ALA A 66 -3.73 1.97 9.90
CA ALA A 66 -4.08 1.01 8.85
C ALA A 66 -2.98 -0.06 8.75
N VAL A 67 -3.37 -1.34 8.80
CA VAL A 67 -2.45 -2.47 8.65
C VAL A 67 -2.64 -3.07 7.26
N SER A 68 -1.55 -3.17 6.49
CA SER A 68 -1.55 -3.65 5.11
C SER A 68 -0.29 -4.48 4.82
N HIS A 69 0.05 -4.63 3.54
CA HIS A 69 1.12 -5.47 3.02
C HIS A 69 2.15 -4.64 2.24
N ALA A 70 3.34 -5.19 2.03
CA ALA A 70 4.46 -4.45 1.47
C ALA A 70 4.16 -3.89 0.07
N GLY A 71 3.60 -4.69 -0.85
CA GLY A 71 3.29 -4.23 -2.21
C GLY A 71 2.24 -3.12 -2.20
N ALA A 72 1.16 -3.31 -1.46
CA ALA A 72 0.12 -2.30 -1.27
C ALA A 72 0.67 -0.98 -0.69
N CYS A 73 1.54 -1.02 0.33
CA CYS A 73 2.18 0.16 0.89
C CYS A 73 3.09 0.88 -0.12
N ILE A 74 3.86 0.14 -0.93
CA ILE A 74 4.68 0.73 -2.01
C ILE A 74 3.82 1.44 -3.04
N HIS A 75 2.73 0.80 -3.48
CA HIS A 75 1.84 1.38 -4.47
C HIS A 75 1.09 2.60 -3.93
N PHE A 76 0.71 2.61 -2.65
CA PHE A 76 0.17 3.80 -1.99
C PHE A 76 1.21 4.94 -1.94
N LEU A 77 2.46 4.65 -1.53
CA LEU A 77 3.54 5.65 -1.52
C LEU A 77 3.78 6.25 -2.91
N ARG A 78 3.75 5.41 -3.95
CA ARG A 78 3.95 5.81 -5.35
C ARG A 78 2.93 6.82 -5.86
N ALA A 79 1.73 6.87 -5.26
CA ALA A 79 0.73 7.88 -5.61
C ALA A 79 1.17 9.31 -5.25
N TRP A 80 2.07 9.45 -4.27
CA TRP A 80 2.41 10.73 -3.65
C TRP A 80 3.86 11.15 -3.89
N GLN A 81 4.76 10.19 -4.10
CA GLN A 81 6.18 10.44 -4.36
C GLN A 81 6.85 9.26 -5.06
N ASP A 82 8.08 9.46 -5.54
CA ASP A 82 8.92 8.37 -6.00
C ASP A 82 9.28 7.42 -4.84
N PRO A 83 8.92 6.12 -4.91
CA PRO A 83 9.15 5.20 -3.81
C PRO A 83 10.61 4.71 -3.70
N ARG A 84 11.46 4.94 -4.70
CA ARG A 84 12.80 4.34 -4.80
C ARG A 84 13.68 4.61 -3.56
N GLU A 85 13.67 5.84 -3.06
CA GLU A 85 14.47 6.24 -1.90
C GLU A 85 14.03 5.58 -0.59
N VAL A 86 12.75 5.21 -0.49
CA VAL A 86 12.22 4.50 0.68
C VAL A 86 12.44 2.99 0.54
N VAL A 87 12.20 2.45 -0.65
CA VAL A 87 12.27 1.01 -0.95
C VAL A 87 13.71 0.50 -0.97
N LYS A 88 14.71 1.33 -1.31
CA LYS A 88 16.13 0.91 -1.32
C LYS A 88 16.62 0.37 0.03
N ASN A 89 15.98 0.78 1.13
CA ASN A 89 16.29 0.33 2.49
C ASN A 89 15.46 -0.89 2.93
N GLY A 90 14.69 -1.48 2.01
CA GLY A 90 13.77 -2.57 2.30
C GLY A 90 12.51 -2.13 3.05
N ILE A 91 11.48 -2.98 2.97
CA ILE A 91 10.27 -2.91 3.77
C ILE A 91 10.18 -4.25 4.51
N THR A 92 10.54 -4.23 5.78
CA THR A 92 10.48 -5.41 6.65
C THR A 92 9.08 -5.56 7.26
N ASN A 93 8.81 -6.73 7.82
CA ASN A 93 7.60 -6.95 8.60
C ASN A 93 7.52 -5.92 9.74
N CYS A 94 6.31 -5.41 9.97
CA CYS A 94 6.03 -4.35 10.94
C CYS A 94 6.72 -3.00 10.67
N CYS A 95 7.20 -2.74 9.45
CA CYS A 95 7.60 -1.39 9.03
C CYS A 95 6.37 -0.45 9.07
N VAL A 96 6.53 0.74 9.65
CA VAL A 96 5.46 1.74 9.76
C VAL A 96 5.76 2.92 8.86
N PHE A 97 4.76 3.34 8.09
CA PHE A 97 4.81 4.54 7.26
C PHE A 97 3.87 5.56 7.90
N LYS A 98 4.43 6.67 8.37
CA LYS A 98 3.67 7.75 8.99
C LYS A 98 3.38 8.82 7.96
N TYR A 99 2.10 9.09 7.73
CA TYR A 99 1.65 10.11 6.80
C TYR A 99 0.92 11.24 7.54
N GLU A 100 1.04 12.45 7.01
CA GLU A 100 0.11 13.55 7.24
C GLU A 100 -0.93 13.55 6.10
N TYR A 101 -2.20 13.76 6.43
CA TYR A 101 -3.28 13.87 5.46
C TYR A 101 -3.79 15.32 5.41
N ASP A 102 -3.75 15.93 4.23
CA ASP A 102 -4.34 17.24 3.97
C ASP A 102 -5.80 17.04 3.52
N VAL A 103 -6.74 17.52 4.35
CA VAL A 103 -8.19 17.38 4.09
C VAL A 103 -8.65 18.22 2.89
N GLU A 104 -8.05 19.39 2.66
CA GLU A 104 -8.45 20.27 1.55
C GLU A 104 -7.93 19.73 0.22
N ALA A 105 -6.66 19.35 0.18
CA ALA A 105 -6.01 18.85 -1.03
C ALA A 105 -6.28 17.36 -1.29
N LYS A 106 -6.73 16.62 -0.25
CA LYS A 106 -6.92 15.15 -0.26
C LYS A 106 -5.65 14.40 -0.61
N THR A 107 -4.53 14.87 -0.07
CA THR A 107 -3.20 14.30 -0.34
C THR A 107 -2.58 13.73 0.93
N PHE A 108 -1.69 12.76 0.76
CA PHE A 108 -0.90 12.21 1.85
C PHE A 108 0.58 12.58 1.65
N ALA A 109 1.19 13.14 2.69
CA ALA A 109 2.62 13.44 2.72
C ALA A 109 3.32 12.47 3.68
N LEU A 110 4.33 11.73 3.20
CA LEU A 110 5.11 10.83 4.04
C LEU A 110 6.00 11.66 4.98
N LEU A 111 5.82 11.48 6.29
CA LEU A 111 6.63 12.13 7.32
C LEU A 111 7.82 11.27 7.74
N GLU A 112 7.58 9.98 7.98
CA GLU A 112 8.56 9.09 8.58
C GLU A 112 8.33 7.63 8.16
N VAL A 113 9.42 6.85 8.12
CA VAL A 113 9.36 5.40 7.94
C VAL A 113 10.14 4.72 9.07
N GLU A 114 9.41 4.17 10.03
CA GLU A 114 9.98 3.44 11.16
C GLU A 114 10.23 1.99 10.76
N ARG A 115 11.46 1.51 10.96
CA ARG A 115 11.87 0.13 10.69
C ARG A 115 12.36 -0.48 11.99
N HIS A 116 11.67 -1.49 12.49
CA HIS A 116 12.14 -2.25 13.64
C HIS A 116 13.18 -3.28 13.15
N GLY A 117 14.39 -3.21 13.69
CA GLY A 117 15.39 -4.26 13.52
C GLY A 117 15.00 -5.45 14.38
N PHE A 118 14.89 -6.63 13.77
CA PHE A 118 14.82 -7.90 14.49
C PHE A 118 16.18 -8.59 14.40
#